data_AF-A0AB36G6X9-F1
#
_entry.id   AF-A0AB36G6X9-F1
#
_cell.length_a   1.000
_cell.length_b   1.000
_cell.length_c   1.000
_cell.angle_alpha   90.00
_cell.angle_beta   90.00
_cell.angle_gamma   90.00
#
_symmetry.space_group_name_H-M   'P 1'
#
loop_
_entity.id
_entity.type
_entity.pdbx_description
1 polymer ?
#
loop_
_entity_poly.entity_id
_entity_poly.type
_entity_poly.pdbx_seq_one_letter_code
_entity_poly.pdbx_strand_id
1 'polypeptide(L)'
;PQMITHPSYKELLSKRKGISDTAIIVSTGPSLTKQLPLLKKYANKATIFCADSSYPILAKHGIKPDYVCMLERDEIVAECFNNDFKDFDKDIIFLVASLVHKKTISYLEKNQRKYILIIKGQPFARCLGLDDYGYINAGMSVSHMAYELAENLGHNNIILIGQDLAYAKDGQTHSQGFIHANLHNGDYERDLDRFSTTAYGGNGKVQSSEIWTLFRQIFENFIAFSKSKTYNCTEGGARIESAIEKPFKELCENLLENKKDKKFKKLQVLNTKEQVKLGLKIYQKIKKNMNLSLNFKKECKKVQKQIHNLTHGKNKLSLEQINQNIDKIKEKLSNKKYLFLQEILGPTLHHEQSILTPLYLKDIKDESDKQNKLFAWVYAHEALIENIIELLEVQDKRLKIAILPLQDFLEKKKAL
;
A
#
# COMPACT_ATOMS: atom_id res chain seq x y z
N PRO A 1 10.02 2.08 -15.62
CA PRO A 1 9.51 2.71 -16.87
C PRO A 1 8.01 2.49 -17.08
N GLN A 2 7.48 1.35 -16.63
CA GLN A 2 6.06 0.99 -16.68
C GLN A 2 5.17 2.13 -16.20
N MET A 3 5.43 2.69 -15.01
CA MET A 3 4.64 3.79 -14.47
C MET A 3 4.52 4.97 -15.45
N ILE A 4 5.64 5.45 -16.00
CA ILE A 4 5.63 6.62 -16.89
C ILE A 4 5.04 6.36 -18.28
N THR A 5 4.96 5.09 -18.68
CA THR A 5 4.39 4.66 -19.98
C THR A 5 2.90 4.34 -19.89
N HIS A 6 2.32 4.38 -18.69
CA HIS A 6 0.91 4.13 -18.42
C HIS A 6 0.20 5.40 -17.96
N PRO A 7 -1.15 5.43 -17.97
CA PRO A 7 -1.89 6.61 -17.52
C PRO A 7 -1.53 6.95 -16.07
N SER A 8 -1.47 8.25 -15.78
CA SER A 8 -1.20 8.71 -14.42
C SER A 8 -2.47 8.71 -13.57
N TYR A 9 -2.30 8.71 -12.25
CA TYR A 9 -3.42 8.86 -11.33
C TYR A 9 -4.15 10.20 -11.52
N LYS A 10 -3.42 11.28 -11.78
CA LYS A 10 -3.99 12.58 -12.12
C LYS A 10 -4.83 12.52 -13.40
N GLU A 11 -4.37 11.81 -14.42
CA GLU A 11 -5.16 11.61 -15.65
C GLU A 11 -6.46 10.86 -15.33
N LEU A 12 -6.39 9.77 -14.55
CA LEU A 12 -7.56 9.02 -14.10
C LEU A 12 -8.59 9.95 -13.42
N LEU A 13 -8.16 10.73 -12.44
CA LEU A 13 -9.04 11.68 -11.75
C LEU A 13 -9.60 12.74 -12.71
N SER A 14 -8.75 13.35 -13.54
CA SER A 14 -9.18 14.43 -14.44
C SER A 14 -10.24 13.97 -15.45
N LYS A 15 -10.18 12.72 -15.90
CA LYS A 15 -11.09 12.18 -16.91
C LYS A 15 -12.31 11.51 -16.33
N ARG A 16 -12.23 10.96 -15.12
CA ARG A 16 -13.28 10.07 -14.59
C ARG A 16 -13.93 10.54 -13.28
N LYS A 17 -13.41 11.60 -12.65
CA LYS A 17 -14.06 12.20 -11.47
C LYS A 17 -15.46 12.72 -11.82
N GLY A 18 -16.43 12.39 -10.98
CA GLY A 18 -17.82 12.85 -11.11
C GLY A 18 -18.59 12.30 -12.33
N ILE A 19 -18.07 11.27 -13.03
CA ILE A 19 -18.81 10.64 -14.15
C ILE A 19 -19.99 9.80 -13.67
N SER A 20 -19.85 9.15 -12.51
CA SER A 20 -20.89 8.34 -11.88
C SER A 20 -21.09 8.84 -10.46
N ASP A 21 -22.34 8.96 -10.03
CA ASP A 21 -22.68 9.35 -8.65
C ASP A 21 -22.41 8.22 -7.65
N THR A 22 -22.52 6.97 -8.10
CA THR A 22 -22.47 5.79 -7.24
C THR A 22 -21.30 4.90 -7.62
N ALA A 23 -20.55 4.44 -6.62
CA ALA A 23 -19.65 3.32 -6.71
C ALA A 23 -20.15 2.13 -5.89
N ILE A 24 -19.89 0.93 -6.40
CA ILE A 24 -20.06 -0.33 -5.70
C ILE A 24 -18.65 -0.93 -5.56
N ILE A 25 -18.24 -1.17 -4.33
CA ILE A 25 -17.00 -1.86 -3.99
C ILE A 25 -17.34 -3.30 -3.69
N VAL A 26 -16.78 -4.19 -4.50
CA VAL A 26 -17.00 -5.63 -4.46
C VAL A 26 -15.81 -6.30 -3.81
N SER A 27 -16.03 -6.79 -2.59
CA SER A 27 -15.06 -7.57 -1.82
C SER A 27 -15.44 -9.06 -1.83
N THR A 28 -14.55 -9.92 -1.33
CA THR A 28 -14.63 -11.38 -1.52
C THR A 28 -15.23 -12.13 -0.32
N GLY A 29 -15.96 -11.45 0.55
CA GLY A 29 -16.61 -12.06 1.71
C GLY A 29 -17.77 -13.00 1.32
N PRO A 30 -18.15 -13.94 2.21
CA PRO A 30 -19.22 -14.92 1.97
C PRO A 30 -20.54 -14.37 1.41
N SER A 31 -20.95 -13.15 1.78
CA SER A 31 -22.20 -12.53 1.33
C SER A 31 -22.22 -12.16 -0.15
N LEU A 32 -21.06 -12.12 -0.82
CA LEU A 32 -20.99 -11.72 -2.22
C LEU A 32 -21.88 -12.59 -3.12
N THR A 33 -21.89 -13.91 -2.91
CA THR A 33 -22.58 -14.90 -3.77
C THR A 33 -24.05 -14.51 -4.04
N LYS A 34 -24.80 -14.15 -2.99
CA LYS A 34 -26.23 -13.78 -3.12
C LYS A 34 -26.45 -12.44 -3.83
N GLN A 35 -25.42 -11.60 -3.93
CA GLN A 35 -25.50 -10.25 -4.51
C GLN A 35 -25.16 -10.26 -6.01
N LEU A 36 -24.48 -11.29 -6.52
CA LEU A 36 -24.03 -11.39 -7.91
C LEU A 36 -25.16 -11.25 -8.95
N PRO A 37 -26.34 -11.91 -8.81
CA PRO A 37 -27.41 -11.76 -9.80
C PRO A 37 -27.90 -10.32 -9.93
N LEU A 38 -28.04 -9.63 -8.80
CA LEU A 38 -28.49 -8.25 -8.75
C LEU A 38 -27.40 -7.30 -9.27
N LEU A 39 -26.15 -7.50 -8.84
CA LEU A 39 -25.00 -6.75 -9.33
C LEU A 39 -24.91 -6.81 -10.86
N LYS A 40 -25.15 -7.99 -11.45
CA LYS A 40 -25.18 -8.16 -12.91
C LYS A 40 -26.23 -7.28 -13.60
N LYS A 41 -27.43 -7.14 -13.01
CA LYS A 41 -28.51 -6.28 -13.53
C LYS A 41 -28.08 -4.80 -13.58
N TYR A 42 -27.39 -4.31 -12.54
CA TYR A 42 -27.07 -2.89 -12.39
C TYR A 42 -25.61 -2.53 -12.71
N ALA A 43 -24.78 -3.48 -13.16
CA ALA A 43 -23.34 -3.26 -13.34
C ALA A 43 -23.04 -2.02 -14.19
N ASN A 44 -23.82 -1.75 -15.24
CA ASN A 44 -23.60 -0.58 -16.12
C ASN A 44 -24.07 0.76 -15.53
N LYS A 45 -24.79 0.76 -14.40
CA LYS A 45 -25.40 1.95 -13.79
C LYS A 45 -24.54 2.61 -12.69
N ALA A 46 -23.53 1.90 -12.19
CA ALA A 46 -22.62 2.38 -11.16
C ALA A 46 -21.17 2.05 -11.51
N THR A 47 -20.22 2.80 -10.97
CA THR A 47 -18.80 2.44 -11.04
C THR A 47 -18.58 1.19 -10.20
N ILE A 48 -17.98 0.14 -10.76
CA ILE A 48 -17.67 -1.10 -10.05
C ILE A 48 -16.17 -1.17 -9.80
N PHE A 49 -15.79 -1.11 -8.53
CA PHE A 49 -14.46 -1.50 -8.07
C PHE A 49 -14.55 -2.92 -7.53
N CYS A 50 -13.63 -3.79 -7.88
CA CYS A 50 -13.50 -5.08 -7.22
C CYS A 50 -12.11 -5.31 -6.67
N ALA A 51 -12.04 -6.02 -5.55
CA ALA A 51 -10.80 -6.61 -5.08
C ALA A 51 -10.26 -7.60 -6.11
N ASP A 52 -8.94 -7.77 -6.14
CA ASP A 52 -8.22 -8.76 -6.93
C ASP A 52 -8.82 -10.16 -6.84
N SER A 53 -9.13 -10.63 -5.64
CA SER A 53 -9.72 -11.94 -5.35
C SER A 53 -11.19 -12.05 -5.79
N SER A 54 -11.91 -10.93 -5.90
CA SER A 54 -13.26 -10.89 -6.43
C SER A 54 -13.30 -10.92 -7.96
N TYR A 55 -12.21 -10.53 -8.62
CA TYR A 55 -12.16 -10.42 -10.08
C TYR A 55 -12.44 -11.76 -10.81
N PRO A 56 -11.78 -12.89 -10.47
CA PRO A 56 -12.10 -14.18 -11.08
C PRO A 56 -13.55 -14.63 -10.85
N ILE A 57 -14.14 -14.28 -9.69
CA ILE A 57 -15.53 -14.61 -9.36
C ILE A 57 -16.48 -13.83 -10.26
N LEU A 58 -16.27 -12.51 -10.38
CA LEU A 58 -17.04 -11.62 -11.23
C LEU A 58 -16.96 -12.03 -12.70
N ALA A 59 -15.77 -12.37 -13.19
CA ALA A 59 -15.55 -12.84 -14.56
C ALA A 59 -16.36 -14.12 -14.87
N LYS A 60 -16.34 -15.11 -13.97
CA LYS A 60 -17.13 -16.36 -14.11
C LYS A 60 -18.64 -16.10 -14.15
N HIS A 61 -19.12 -15.04 -13.52
CA HIS A 61 -20.54 -14.66 -13.52
C HIS A 61 -20.92 -13.69 -14.66
N GLY A 62 -19.93 -13.28 -15.48
CA GLY A 62 -20.13 -12.33 -16.57
C GLY A 62 -20.44 -10.92 -16.08
N ILE A 63 -19.86 -10.51 -14.96
CA ILE A 63 -20.03 -9.17 -14.36
C ILE A 63 -18.73 -8.40 -14.55
N LYS A 64 -18.71 -7.45 -15.49
CA LYS A 64 -17.50 -6.70 -15.81
C LYS A 64 -17.27 -5.54 -14.82
N PRO A 65 -16.20 -5.56 -14.01
CA PRO A 65 -15.84 -4.40 -13.19
C PRO A 65 -15.25 -3.27 -14.06
N ASP A 66 -15.26 -2.04 -13.56
CA ASP A 66 -14.53 -0.94 -14.22
C ASP A 66 -13.09 -0.87 -13.74
N TYR A 67 -12.90 -1.15 -12.45
CA TYR A 67 -11.61 -1.14 -11.79
C TYR A 67 -11.40 -2.44 -11.02
N VAL A 68 -10.23 -3.04 -11.21
CA VAL A 68 -9.74 -4.15 -10.39
C VAL A 68 -8.58 -3.61 -9.55
N CYS A 69 -8.69 -3.68 -8.23
CA CYS A 69 -7.68 -3.18 -7.31
C CYS A 69 -6.78 -4.32 -6.81
N MET A 70 -5.49 -4.05 -6.60
CA MET A 70 -4.56 -4.97 -5.94
C MET A 70 -3.55 -4.19 -5.11
N LEU A 71 -3.32 -4.62 -3.87
CA LEU A 71 -2.45 -3.94 -2.92
C LEU A 71 -1.21 -4.77 -2.54
N GLU A 72 -1.38 -6.08 -2.54
CA GLU A 72 -0.55 -7.08 -1.89
C GLU A 72 0.73 -7.35 -2.69
N ARG A 73 1.81 -7.68 -1.98
CA ARG A 73 3.14 -7.92 -2.57
C ARG A 73 3.46 -9.40 -2.71
N ASP A 74 2.52 -10.25 -2.30
CA ASP A 74 2.67 -11.68 -2.21
C ASP A 74 2.41 -12.34 -3.56
N GLU A 75 3.22 -13.35 -3.85
CA GLU A 75 3.09 -14.14 -5.08
C GLU A 75 1.74 -14.84 -5.18
N ILE A 76 1.23 -15.34 -4.05
CA ILE A 76 -0.06 -16.05 -3.97
C ILE A 76 -1.18 -15.15 -4.50
N VAL A 77 -1.26 -13.89 -4.02
CA VAL A 77 -2.33 -12.97 -4.43
C VAL A 77 -2.20 -12.60 -5.91
N ALA A 78 -0.98 -12.54 -6.45
CA ALA A 78 -0.77 -12.30 -7.89
C ALA A 78 -1.40 -13.38 -8.79
N GLU A 79 -1.59 -14.61 -8.29
CA GLU A 79 -2.28 -15.67 -9.02
C GLU A 79 -3.77 -15.37 -9.28
N CYS A 80 -4.37 -14.39 -8.58
CA CYS A 80 -5.69 -13.87 -8.93
C CYS A 80 -5.75 -13.31 -10.36
N PHE A 81 -4.61 -12.93 -10.95
CA PHE A 81 -4.52 -12.45 -12.34
C PHE A 81 -3.98 -13.50 -13.31
N ASN A 82 -3.61 -14.70 -12.85
CA ASN A 82 -3.16 -15.81 -13.70
C ASN A 82 -4.35 -16.55 -14.36
N ASN A 83 -5.05 -15.82 -15.22
CA ASN A 83 -6.17 -16.29 -16.01
C ASN A 83 -6.17 -15.53 -17.33
N ASP A 84 -6.90 -16.01 -18.33
CA ASP A 84 -7.11 -15.31 -19.59
C ASP A 84 -8.61 -15.28 -19.91
N PHE A 85 -9.26 -14.16 -19.58
CA PHE A 85 -10.66 -13.92 -19.88
C PHE A 85 -10.89 -13.19 -21.21
N LYS A 86 -9.81 -12.98 -22.00
CA LYS A 86 -9.86 -12.43 -23.36
C LYS A 86 -10.64 -11.10 -23.44
N ASP A 87 -11.64 -11.04 -24.31
CA ASP A 87 -12.45 -9.83 -24.56
C ASP A 87 -13.22 -9.32 -23.35
N PHE A 88 -13.40 -10.15 -22.31
CA PHE A 88 -13.97 -9.70 -21.05
C PHE A 88 -13.15 -8.56 -20.41
N ASP A 89 -11.83 -8.60 -20.57
CA ASP A 89 -10.90 -7.64 -19.96
C ASP A 89 -10.93 -6.27 -20.65
N LYS A 90 -11.64 -6.19 -21.79
CA LYS A 90 -11.77 -4.97 -22.56
C LYS A 90 -12.45 -3.88 -21.74
N ASP A 91 -11.69 -2.79 -21.58
CA ASP A 91 -12.04 -1.54 -20.89
C ASP A 91 -12.03 -1.59 -19.36
N ILE A 92 -11.62 -2.73 -18.78
CA ILE A 92 -11.24 -2.81 -17.36
C ILE A 92 -9.91 -2.08 -17.16
N ILE A 93 -9.78 -1.33 -16.05
CA ILE A 93 -8.50 -0.77 -15.62
C ILE A 93 -8.06 -1.43 -14.32
N PHE A 94 -6.89 -2.06 -14.33
CA PHE A 94 -6.27 -2.63 -13.15
C PHE A 94 -5.51 -1.53 -12.40
N LEU A 95 -5.99 -1.15 -11.22
CA LEU A 95 -5.39 -0.16 -10.32
C LEU A 95 -4.56 -0.90 -9.27
N VAL A 96 -3.27 -1.10 -9.55
CA VAL A 96 -2.40 -1.93 -8.71
C VAL A 96 -1.37 -1.07 -7.99
N ALA A 97 -1.09 -1.39 -6.73
CA ALA A 97 -0.04 -0.69 -5.98
C ALA A 97 1.31 -0.81 -6.69
N SER A 98 2.16 0.21 -6.61
CA SER A 98 3.47 0.22 -7.27
C SER A 98 4.47 -0.81 -6.71
N LEU A 99 4.09 -1.52 -5.66
CA LEU A 99 4.91 -2.47 -4.91
C LEU A 99 4.34 -3.89 -4.96
N VAL A 100 3.35 -4.15 -5.82
CA VAL A 100 2.82 -5.50 -6.06
C VAL A 100 3.91 -6.46 -6.52
N HIS A 101 3.64 -7.76 -6.36
CA HIS A 101 4.55 -8.80 -6.83
C HIS A 101 4.83 -8.67 -8.34
N LYS A 102 6.05 -8.96 -8.80
CA LYS A 102 6.44 -8.85 -10.22
C LYS A 102 5.55 -9.67 -11.18
N LYS A 103 5.00 -10.80 -10.69
CA LYS A 103 4.08 -11.64 -11.47
C LYS A 103 2.78 -10.92 -11.82
N THR A 104 2.29 -10.03 -10.94
CA THR A 104 1.11 -9.21 -11.21
C THR A 104 1.29 -8.45 -12.52
N ILE A 105 2.39 -7.72 -12.67
CA ILE A 105 2.67 -6.96 -13.90
C ILE A 105 2.86 -7.89 -15.10
N SER A 106 3.58 -9.00 -14.92
CA SER A 106 3.76 -10.02 -15.98
C SER A 106 2.42 -10.55 -16.52
N TYR A 107 1.48 -10.91 -15.63
CA TYR A 107 0.16 -11.42 -16.02
C TYR A 107 -0.69 -10.35 -16.71
N LEU A 108 -0.63 -9.10 -16.23
CA LEU A 108 -1.33 -7.99 -16.87
C LEU A 108 -0.80 -7.73 -18.29
N GLU A 109 0.51 -7.68 -18.47
CA GLU A 109 1.15 -7.44 -19.77
C GLU A 109 0.95 -8.61 -20.74
N LYS A 110 1.05 -9.86 -20.26
CA LYS A 110 0.79 -11.08 -21.05
C LYS A 110 -0.58 -11.04 -21.74
N ASN A 111 -1.59 -10.55 -21.03
CA ASN A 111 -2.97 -10.49 -21.51
C ASN A 111 -3.36 -9.09 -22.04
N GLN A 112 -2.39 -8.19 -22.23
CA GLN A 112 -2.62 -6.82 -22.73
C GLN A 112 -3.65 -6.04 -21.90
N ARG A 113 -3.72 -6.30 -20.60
CA ARG A 113 -4.61 -5.63 -19.65
C ARG A 113 -4.14 -4.21 -19.40
N LYS A 114 -5.07 -3.25 -19.43
CA LYS A 114 -4.78 -1.86 -19.10
C LYS A 114 -4.59 -1.72 -17.60
N TYR A 115 -3.47 -1.15 -17.16
CA TYR A 115 -3.22 -0.93 -15.74
C TYR A 115 -2.67 0.47 -15.44
N ILE A 116 -2.81 0.87 -14.18
CA ILE A 116 -2.20 2.06 -13.59
C ILE A 116 -1.46 1.61 -12.33
N LEU A 117 -0.19 2.01 -12.22
CA LEU A 117 0.58 1.82 -11.00
C LEU A 117 0.28 2.97 -10.03
N ILE A 118 -0.27 2.62 -8.88
CA ILE A 118 -0.66 3.55 -7.85
C ILE A 118 0.41 3.60 -6.76
N ILE A 119 0.97 4.77 -6.51
CA ILE A 119 2.07 4.93 -5.56
C ILE A 119 1.52 5.05 -4.13
N LYS A 120 2.13 4.31 -3.19
CA LYS A 120 1.99 4.56 -1.76
C LYS A 120 2.94 5.68 -1.33
N GLY A 121 2.51 6.54 -0.42
CA GLY A 121 3.24 7.72 0.08
C GLY A 121 4.55 7.47 0.86
N GLN A 122 5.37 6.50 0.45
CA GLN A 122 6.61 6.11 1.10
C GLN A 122 7.77 7.09 0.82
N PRO A 123 8.76 7.20 1.73
CA PRO A 123 9.82 8.21 1.64
C PRO A 123 10.62 8.17 0.33
N PHE A 124 11.00 6.99 -0.18
CA PHE A 124 11.75 6.87 -1.43
C PHE A 124 10.92 7.37 -2.61
N ALA A 125 9.66 6.92 -2.71
CA ALA A 125 8.74 7.31 -3.78
C ALA A 125 8.45 8.82 -3.79
N ARG A 126 8.36 9.46 -2.61
CA ARG A 126 8.20 10.93 -2.50
C ARG A 126 9.43 11.68 -3.01
N CYS A 127 10.64 11.19 -2.78
CA CYS A 127 11.85 11.83 -3.29
C CYS A 127 11.94 11.82 -4.83
N LEU A 128 11.29 10.87 -5.51
CA LEU A 128 11.25 10.82 -6.97
C LEU A 128 10.43 11.98 -7.56
N GLY A 129 9.49 12.57 -6.81
CA GLY A 129 8.62 13.67 -7.24
C GLY A 129 7.75 13.25 -8.42
N LEU A 130 7.01 12.17 -8.24
CA LEU A 130 6.08 11.56 -9.19
C LEU A 130 4.64 11.99 -8.86
N ASP A 131 4.46 13.28 -8.51
CA ASP A 131 3.21 13.77 -7.90
C ASP A 131 1.97 13.56 -8.78
N ASP A 132 2.12 13.61 -10.12
CA ASP A 132 1.04 13.33 -11.08
C ASP A 132 0.57 11.85 -11.04
N TYR A 133 1.40 10.94 -10.54
CA TYR A 133 1.04 9.52 -10.33
C TYR A 133 0.41 9.27 -8.95
N GLY A 134 0.24 10.34 -8.16
CA GLY A 134 -0.48 10.33 -6.89
C GLY A 134 0.32 9.73 -5.74
N TYR A 135 -0.23 9.87 -4.54
CA TYR A 135 0.20 9.17 -3.33
C TYR A 135 -1.05 8.83 -2.54
N ILE A 136 -1.50 7.58 -2.60
CA ILE A 136 -2.65 7.13 -1.80
C ILE A 136 -2.16 6.46 -0.52
N ASN A 137 -2.99 6.51 0.53
CA ASN A 137 -2.72 5.80 1.77
C ASN A 137 -3.01 4.29 1.61
N ALA A 138 -4.09 3.99 0.90
CA ALA A 138 -4.64 2.69 0.54
C ALA A 138 -5.06 1.80 1.74
N GLY A 139 -4.99 2.30 2.97
CA GLY A 139 -5.21 1.52 4.18
C GLY A 139 -4.37 0.24 4.24
N MET A 140 -4.93 -0.77 4.92
CA MET A 140 -4.27 -2.07 5.16
C MET A 140 -4.88 -3.23 4.37
N SER A 141 -5.84 -2.97 3.47
CA SER A 141 -6.40 -3.98 2.57
C SER A 141 -6.74 -3.37 1.21
N VAL A 142 -6.83 -4.22 0.18
CA VAL A 142 -7.25 -3.80 -1.17
C VAL A 142 -8.63 -3.11 -1.20
N SER A 143 -9.53 -3.46 -0.29
CA SER A 143 -10.85 -2.82 -0.21
C SER A 143 -10.77 -1.39 0.34
N HIS A 144 -9.83 -1.11 1.27
CA HIS A 144 -9.54 0.28 1.68
C HIS A 144 -8.96 1.10 0.54
N MET A 145 -8.10 0.49 -0.28
CA MET A 145 -7.59 1.13 -1.50
C MET A 145 -8.73 1.48 -2.46
N ALA A 146 -9.63 0.54 -2.72
CA ALA A 146 -10.82 0.78 -3.55
C ALA A 146 -11.70 1.90 -2.98
N TYR A 147 -11.87 1.95 -1.66
CA TYR A 147 -12.64 3.00 -0.99
C TYR A 147 -12.03 4.38 -1.17
N GLU A 148 -10.74 4.55 -0.88
CA GLU A 148 -10.04 5.83 -1.08
C GLU A 148 -10.05 6.27 -2.55
N LEU A 149 -9.95 5.33 -3.49
CA LEU A 149 -10.04 5.62 -4.92
C LEU A 149 -11.46 6.08 -5.32
N ALA A 150 -12.51 5.44 -4.78
CA ALA A 150 -13.89 5.82 -5.00
C ALA A 150 -14.18 7.24 -4.45
N GLU A 151 -13.70 7.55 -3.25
CA GLU A 151 -13.77 8.89 -2.64
C GLU A 151 -13.09 9.94 -3.52
N ASN A 152 -11.87 9.66 -3.97
CA ASN A 152 -11.09 10.61 -4.76
C ASN A 152 -11.69 10.86 -6.16
N LEU A 153 -12.39 9.86 -6.71
CA LEU A 153 -13.19 9.99 -7.94
C LEU A 153 -14.53 10.72 -7.71
N GLY A 154 -14.83 11.12 -6.49
CA GLY A 154 -15.94 12.02 -6.15
C GLY A 154 -17.31 11.37 -6.29
N HIS A 155 -17.43 10.08 -5.97
CA HIS A 155 -18.71 9.40 -5.92
C HIS A 155 -19.50 9.85 -4.70
N ASN A 156 -20.75 10.27 -4.87
CA ASN A 156 -21.60 10.72 -3.77
C ASN A 156 -22.07 9.56 -2.89
N ASN A 157 -22.21 8.36 -3.47
CA ASN A 157 -22.62 7.14 -2.78
C ASN A 157 -21.57 6.04 -2.99
N ILE A 158 -21.17 5.38 -1.91
CA ILE A 158 -20.28 4.21 -1.94
C ILE A 158 -21.01 3.04 -1.30
N ILE A 159 -21.23 1.98 -2.07
CA ILE A 159 -21.94 0.77 -1.63
C ILE A 159 -20.92 -0.34 -1.42
N LEU A 160 -20.89 -0.94 -0.24
CA LEU A 160 -20.03 -2.06 0.11
C LEU A 160 -20.80 -3.38 0.00
N ILE A 161 -20.35 -4.28 -0.88
CA ILE A 161 -20.90 -5.63 -1.03
C ILE A 161 -19.79 -6.67 -0.88
N GLY A 162 -20.11 -7.85 -0.32
CA GLY A 162 -19.09 -8.85 0.02
C GLY A 162 -18.02 -8.36 1.01
N GLN A 163 -18.23 -7.23 1.70
CA GLN A 163 -17.28 -6.66 2.67
C GLN A 163 -17.57 -7.16 4.08
N ASP A 164 -17.68 -8.48 4.27
CA ASP A 164 -18.28 -9.04 5.47
C ASP A 164 -17.48 -8.79 6.74
N LEU A 165 -16.14 -8.87 6.67
CA LEU A 165 -15.26 -8.73 7.84
C LEU A 165 -15.66 -9.66 9.00
N ALA A 166 -16.26 -10.80 8.65
CA ALA A 166 -16.82 -11.79 9.53
C ALA A 166 -16.90 -13.12 8.79
N TYR A 167 -16.86 -14.21 9.55
CA TYR A 167 -17.10 -15.54 9.04
C TYR A 167 -18.57 -15.74 8.71
N ALA A 168 -18.86 -16.59 7.71
CA ALA A 168 -20.21 -17.12 7.54
C ALA A 168 -20.60 -18.04 8.71
N LYS A 169 -21.89 -18.35 8.83
CA LYS A 169 -22.40 -19.23 9.90
C LYS A 169 -21.79 -20.62 9.91
N ASP A 170 -21.33 -21.09 8.75
CA ASP A 170 -20.66 -22.38 8.55
C ASP A 170 -19.12 -22.26 8.61
N GLY A 171 -18.58 -21.11 9.05
CA GLY A 171 -17.16 -20.88 9.21
C GLY A 171 -16.44 -20.46 7.93
N GLN A 172 -17.12 -20.35 6.78
CA GLN A 172 -16.47 -19.92 5.54
C GLN A 172 -15.91 -18.49 5.66
N THR A 173 -14.69 -18.31 5.15
CA THR A 173 -13.95 -17.04 5.20
C THR A 173 -14.23 -16.15 4.00
N HIS A 174 -14.57 -16.74 2.86
CA HIS A 174 -14.71 -16.07 1.57
C HIS A 174 -15.89 -16.63 0.76
N SER A 175 -16.28 -15.90 -0.29
CA SER A 175 -17.29 -16.32 -1.26
C SER A 175 -16.89 -17.59 -2.03
N GLN A 176 -17.90 -18.33 -2.49
CA GLN A 176 -17.71 -19.48 -3.38
C GLN A 176 -16.93 -19.07 -4.64
N GLY A 177 -15.91 -19.85 -4.99
CA GLY A 177 -15.05 -19.60 -6.15
C GLY A 177 -13.77 -18.81 -5.85
N PHE A 178 -13.50 -18.47 -4.58
CA PHE A 178 -12.21 -17.94 -4.13
C PHE A 178 -11.09 -18.97 -4.33
N ILE A 179 -10.06 -18.59 -5.08
CA ILE A 179 -9.02 -19.50 -5.58
C ILE A 179 -8.01 -19.98 -4.51
N HIS A 180 -8.03 -19.37 -3.33
CA HIS A 180 -7.11 -19.69 -2.22
C HIS A 180 -7.82 -20.14 -0.94
N ALA A 181 -9.04 -20.67 -1.05
CA ALA A 181 -9.83 -21.10 0.11
C ALA A 181 -9.04 -22.01 1.08
N ASN A 182 -8.24 -22.95 0.55
CA ASN A 182 -7.45 -23.89 1.35
C ASN A 182 -6.40 -23.23 2.27
N LEU A 183 -5.93 -22.02 1.95
CA LEU A 183 -4.98 -21.29 2.79
C LEU A 183 -5.62 -20.76 4.08
N HIS A 184 -6.95 -20.80 4.17
CA HIS A 184 -7.72 -20.34 5.31
C HIS A 184 -8.33 -21.49 6.10
N ASN A 185 -7.92 -22.74 5.83
CA ASN A 185 -8.36 -23.88 6.61
C ASN A 185 -7.85 -23.75 8.04
N GLY A 186 -8.73 -23.84 9.04
CA GLY A 186 -8.39 -23.66 10.45
C GLY A 186 -8.48 -22.21 10.96
N ASP A 187 -8.69 -21.22 10.08
CA ASP A 187 -8.80 -19.80 10.49
C ASP A 187 -10.00 -19.58 11.42
N TYR A 188 -11.15 -20.18 11.08
CA TYR A 188 -12.36 -20.07 11.89
C TYR A 188 -12.14 -20.65 13.28
N GLU A 189 -11.62 -21.88 13.38
CA GLU A 189 -11.36 -22.55 14.66
C GLU A 189 -10.33 -21.80 15.50
N ARG A 190 -9.31 -21.22 14.87
CA ARG A 190 -8.29 -20.41 15.54
C ARG A 190 -8.89 -19.17 16.22
N ASP A 191 -9.86 -18.54 15.56
CA ASP A 191 -10.42 -17.23 15.94
C ASP A 191 -11.76 -17.33 16.70
N LEU A 192 -12.40 -18.50 16.66
CA LEU A 192 -13.70 -18.76 17.28
C LEU A 192 -13.73 -18.29 18.73
N ASP A 193 -14.71 -17.46 19.06
CA ASP A 193 -14.95 -16.86 20.39
C ASP A 193 -13.83 -15.95 20.92
N ARG A 194 -12.75 -15.75 20.15
CA ARG A 194 -11.68 -14.79 20.48
C ARG A 194 -11.97 -13.42 19.88
N PHE A 195 -12.55 -13.39 18.69
CA PHE A 195 -12.88 -12.16 17.98
C PHE A 195 -14.32 -12.21 17.50
N SER A 196 -15.16 -11.32 18.03
CA SER A 196 -16.54 -11.14 17.59
C SER A 196 -16.92 -9.67 17.55
N THR A 197 -17.98 -9.36 16.83
CA THR A 197 -18.47 -7.99 16.70
C THR A 197 -19.98 -7.96 16.49
N THR A 198 -20.59 -6.78 16.56
CA THR A 198 -22.00 -6.57 16.28
C THR A 198 -22.32 -7.00 14.85
N ALA A 199 -23.34 -7.83 14.70
CA ALA A 199 -23.83 -8.28 13.40
C ALA A 199 -24.46 -7.11 12.62
N TYR A 200 -24.43 -7.21 11.28
CA TYR A 200 -25.24 -6.36 10.41
C TYR A 200 -26.70 -6.29 10.92
N GLY A 201 -27.25 -5.08 11.00
CA GLY A 201 -28.60 -4.83 11.51
C GLY A 201 -28.68 -4.70 13.04
N GLY A 202 -27.56 -4.81 13.75
CA GLY A 202 -27.46 -4.55 15.19
C GLY A 202 -27.92 -5.69 16.10
N ASN A 203 -28.46 -6.78 15.53
CA ASN A 203 -29.04 -7.88 16.30
C ASN A 203 -28.05 -9.02 16.49
N GLY A 204 -27.38 -9.02 17.64
CA GLY A 204 -26.45 -10.08 18.05
C GLY A 204 -25.02 -9.87 17.55
N LYS A 205 -24.25 -10.97 17.53
CA LYS A 205 -22.83 -10.96 17.20
C LYS A 205 -22.51 -11.92 16.05
N VAL A 206 -21.47 -11.58 15.30
CA VAL A 206 -20.82 -12.45 14.30
C VAL A 206 -19.37 -12.70 14.69
N GLN A 207 -18.86 -13.89 14.38
CA GLN A 207 -17.45 -14.23 14.55
C GLN A 207 -16.61 -13.49 13.51
N SER A 208 -15.43 -13.03 13.92
CA SER A 208 -14.50 -12.26 13.10
C SER A 208 -13.06 -12.69 13.42
N SER A 209 -12.07 -11.95 12.95
CA SER A 209 -10.66 -12.18 13.26
C SER A 209 -10.02 -10.89 13.77
N GLU A 210 -8.79 -11.00 14.29
CA GLU A 210 -7.99 -9.84 14.67
C GLU A 210 -7.82 -8.87 13.50
N ILE A 211 -7.42 -9.41 12.34
CA ILE A 211 -7.14 -8.61 11.15
C ILE A 211 -8.40 -7.98 10.56
N TRP A 212 -9.53 -8.69 10.57
CA TRP A 212 -10.80 -8.14 10.09
C TRP A 212 -11.38 -7.11 11.07
N THR A 213 -11.11 -7.25 12.37
CA THR A 213 -11.43 -6.22 13.36
C THR A 213 -10.65 -4.93 13.09
N LEU A 214 -9.35 -5.04 12.81
CA LEU A 214 -8.53 -3.91 12.41
C LEU A 214 -9.04 -3.27 11.11
N PHE A 215 -9.36 -4.10 10.09
CA PHE A 215 -9.91 -3.61 8.83
C PHE A 215 -11.25 -2.90 9.02
N ARG A 216 -12.15 -3.44 9.87
CA ARG A 216 -13.40 -2.77 10.20
C ARG A 216 -13.14 -1.38 10.79
N GLN A 217 -12.27 -1.27 11.78
CA GLN A 217 -11.96 0.01 12.44
C GLN A 217 -11.36 1.04 11.47
N ILE A 218 -10.56 0.60 10.50
CA ILE A 218 -10.03 1.50 9.45
C ILE A 218 -11.16 1.99 8.54
N PHE A 219 -12.08 1.12 8.12
CA PHE A 219 -13.29 1.52 7.39
C PHE A 219 -14.13 2.52 8.20
N GLU A 220 -14.40 2.23 9.47
CA GLU A 220 -15.17 3.12 10.36
C GLU A 220 -14.55 4.51 10.42
N ASN A 221 -13.22 4.60 10.54
CA ASN A 221 -12.48 5.86 10.48
C ASN A 221 -12.63 6.54 9.11
N PHE A 222 -12.39 5.81 8.01
CA PHE A 222 -12.52 6.36 6.65
C PHE A 222 -13.92 6.93 6.40
N ILE A 223 -14.96 6.22 6.85
CA ILE A 223 -16.35 6.60 6.65
C ILE A 223 -16.73 7.79 7.54
N ALA A 224 -16.26 7.84 8.79
CA ALA A 224 -16.54 8.95 9.71
C ALA A 224 -16.06 10.31 9.18
N PHE A 225 -14.99 10.33 8.36
CA PHE A 225 -14.46 11.55 7.74
C PHE A 225 -14.79 11.67 6.24
N SER A 226 -15.58 10.73 5.70
CA SER A 226 -15.96 10.73 4.29
C SER A 226 -16.96 11.84 3.99
N LYS A 227 -16.88 12.39 2.77
CA LYS A 227 -17.90 13.31 2.24
C LYS A 227 -19.06 12.56 1.57
N SER A 228 -18.88 11.26 1.34
CA SER A 228 -19.81 10.42 0.60
C SER A 228 -20.67 9.61 1.56
N LYS A 229 -21.88 9.29 1.12
CA LYS A 229 -22.74 8.38 1.86
C LYS A 229 -22.24 6.96 1.62
N THR A 230 -21.73 6.33 2.68
CA THR A 230 -21.30 4.94 2.61
C THR A 230 -22.41 4.02 3.10
N TYR A 231 -22.68 2.98 2.32
CA TYR A 231 -23.69 1.98 2.61
C TYR A 231 -23.05 0.62 2.84
N ASN A 232 -23.31 0.01 3.99
CA ASN A 232 -22.99 -1.38 4.23
C ASN A 232 -24.16 -2.24 3.72
N CYS A 233 -23.91 -3.10 2.74
CA CYS A 233 -24.91 -3.99 2.16
C CYS A 233 -24.51 -5.46 2.31
N THR A 234 -23.67 -5.81 3.26
CA THR A 234 -23.22 -7.20 3.46
C THR A 234 -24.36 -8.16 3.84
N GLU A 235 -25.40 -7.67 4.53
CA GLU A 235 -26.61 -8.42 4.86
C GLU A 235 -26.28 -9.77 5.56
N GLY A 236 -25.27 -9.79 6.43
CA GLY A 236 -24.79 -11.03 7.08
C GLY A 236 -23.37 -10.97 7.62
N GLY A 237 -22.61 -9.94 7.27
CA GLY A 237 -21.31 -9.64 7.84
C GLY A 237 -21.38 -8.84 9.14
N ALA A 238 -20.26 -8.21 9.47
CA ALA A 238 -20.14 -7.26 10.56
C ALA A 238 -20.89 -5.95 10.26
N ARG A 239 -21.45 -5.35 11.32
CA ARG A 239 -21.75 -3.92 11.33
C ARG A 239 -20.45 -3.15 11.12
N ILE A 240 -20.50 -2.06 10.35
CA ILE A 240 -19.39 -1.14 10.17
C ILE A 240 -19.90 0.21 10.64
N GLU A 241 -19.42 0.69 11.77
CA GLU A 241 -19.86 1.98 12.32
C GLU A 241 -19.63 3.14 11.33
N SER A 242 -20.49 4.15 11.42
CA SER A 242 -20.61 5.28 10.47
C SER A 242 -21.15 4.92 9.07
N ALA A 243 -21.20 3.64 8.69
CA ALA A 243 -21.89 3.23 7.47
C ALA A 243 -23.41 3.14 7.68
N ILE A 244 -24.18 3.42 6.62
CA ILE A 244 -25.63 3.23 6.63
C ILE A 244 -25.95 1.80 6.19
N GLU A 245 -26.56 1.01 7.07
CA GLU A 245 -27.01 -0.35 6.72
C GLU A 245 -28.29 -0.29 5.88
N LYS A 246 -28.25 -0.83 4.66
CA LYS A 246 -29.41 -0.98 3.78
C LYS A 246 -29.30 -2.27 2.94
N PRO A 247 -30.41 -2.95 2.63
CA PRO A 247 -30.39 -4.07 1.67
C PRO A 247 -29.85 -3.63 0.31
N PHE A 248 -29.03 -4.46 -0.33
CA PHE A 248 -28.43 -4.11 -1.62
C PHE A 248 -29.50 -3.83 -2.69
N LYS A 249 -30.57 -4.63 -2.67
CA LYS A 249 -31.74 -4.49 -3.55
C LYS A 249 -32.37 -3.10 -3.48
N GLU A 250 -32.63 -2.61 -2.27
CA GLU A 250 -33.26 -1.32 -2.06
C GLU A 250 -32.40 -0.19 -2.64
N LEU A 251 -31.08 -0.24 -2.45
CA LEU A 251 -30.18 0.78 -3.00
C LEU A 251 -30.08 0.72 -4.53
N CYS A 252 -30.05 -0.47 -5.11
CA CYS A 252 -30.07 -0.59 -6.56
C CYS A 252 -31.33 0.02 -7.16
N GLU A 253 -32.51 -0.26 -6.58
CA GLU A 253 -33.78 0.28 -7.05
C GLU A 253 -33.83 1.81 -6.87
N ASN A 254 -33.43 2.31 -5.71
CA ASN A 254 -33.52 3.74 -5.38
C ASN A 254 -32.46 4.60 -6.08
N LEU A 255 -31.24 4.10 -6.22
CA LEU A 255 -30.11 4.89 -6.74
C LEU A 255 -29.79 4.62 -8.20
N LEU A 256 -30.12 3.44 -8.74
CA LEU A 256 -29.58 2.95 -10.02
C LEU A 256 -30.62 2.65 -11.11
N GLU A 257 -31.87 2.28 -10.77
CA GLU A 257 -32.89 1.85 -11.76
C GLU A 257 -33.07 2.86 -12.89
N ASN A 258 -33.19 4.15 -12.55
CA ASN A 258 -33.43 5.24 -13.51
C ASN A 258 -32.13 5.92 -14.00
N LYS A 259 -30.95 5.40 -13.65
CA LYS A 259 -29.67 5.98 -14.10
C LYS A 259 -29.37 5.60 -15.54
N LYS A 260 -28.69 6.49 -16.25
CA LYS A 260 -28.10 6.16 -17.56
C LYS A 260 -26.86 5.29 -17.37
N ASP A 261 -26.52 4.54 -18.40
CA ASP A 261 -25.30 3.74 -18.38
C ASP A 261 -24.08 4.66 -18.26
N LYS A 262 -23.15 4.27 -17.39
CA LYS A 262 -21.87 4.96 -17.20
C LYS A 262 -21.08 4.96 -18.52
N LYS A 263 -20.45 6.08 -18.83
CA LYS A 263 -19.61 6.24 -20.03
C LYS A 263 -18.26 6.82 -19.63
N PHE A 264 -17.27 5.96 -19.44
CA PHE A 264 -15.94 6.40 -19.09
C PHE A 264 -15.16 6.91 -20.30
N LYS A 265 -14.54 8.08 -20.13
CA LYS A 265 -13.58 8.59 -21.10
C LYS A 265 -12.34 7.68 -21.14
N LYS A 266 -11.79 7.51 -22.35
CA LYS A 266 -10.51 6.83 -22.56
C LYS A 266 -9.41 7.64 -21.88
N LEU A 267 -8.54 6.97 -21.13
CA LEU A 267 -7.40 7.59 -20.50
C LEU A 267 -6.26 7.75 -21.52
N GLN A 268 -5.53 8.85 -21.39
CA GLN A 268 -4.34 9.12 -22.18
C GLN A 268 -3.07 8.75 -21.42
N VAL A 269 -2.01 8.50 -22.18
CA VAL A 269 -0.65 8.33 -21.67
C VAL A 269 0.18 9.52 -22.13
N LEU A 270 1.21 9.85 -21.37
CA LEU A 270 2.19 10.86 -21.79
C LEU A 270 2.73 10.52 -23.18
N ASN A 271 3.00 11.53 -24.00
CA ASN A 271 3.67 11.27 -25.29
C ASN A 271 5.12 10.84 -25.07
N THR A 272 5.75 10.21 -26.07
CA THR A 272 7.10 9.65 -25.91
C THR A 272 8.14 10.68 -25.46
N LYS A 273 8.05 11.94 -25.93
CA LYS A 273 8.98 13.01 -25.53
C LYS A 273 8.84 13.36 -24.05
N GLU A 274 7.60 13.44 -23.55
CA GLU A 274 7.30 13.68 -22.14
C GLU A 274 7.73 12.51 -21.26
N GLN A 275 7.48 11.27 -21.70
CA GLN A 275 7.92 10.05 -21.02
C GLN A 275 9.44 10.04 -20.84
N VAL A 276 10.19 10.32 -21.92
CA VAL A 276 11.66 10.37 -21.88
C VAL A 276 12.16 11.50 -20.96
N LYS A 277 11.58 12.70 -21.06
CA LYS A 277 11.93 13.84 -20.20
C LYS A 277 11.72 13.51 -18.71
N LEU A 278 10.58 12.93 -18.36
CA LEU A 278 10.26 12.53 -17.00
C LEU A 278 11.17 11.38 -16.53
N GLY A 279 11.38 10.38 -17.37
CA GLY A 279 12.27 9.24 -17.12
C GLY A 279 13.70 9.68 -16.81
N LEU A 280 14.26 10.62 -17.59
CA LEU A 280 15.60 11.16 -17.38
C LEU A 280 15.70 11.91 -16.05
N LYS A 281 14.69 12.74 -15.72
CA LYS A 281 14.62 13.44 -14.43
C LYS A 281 14.62 12.47 -13.24
N ILE A 282 13.86 11.37 -13.34
CA ILE A 282 13.80 10.33 -12.31
C ILE A 282 15.14 9.60 -12.20
N TYR A 283 15.72 9.19 -13.33
CA TYR A 283 17.01 8.51 -13.37
C TYR A 283 18.11 9.34 -12.70
N GLN A 284 18.20 10.63 -13.03
CA GLN A 284 19.15 11.57 -12.42
C GLN A 284 18.94 11.70 -10.90
N LYS A 285 17.68 11.77 -10.44
CA LYS A 285 17.35 11.78 -9.00
C LYS A 285 17.81 10.51 -8.30
N ILE A 286 17.55 9.34 -8.88
CA ILE A 286 17.97 8.06 -8.30
C ILE A 286 19.51 8.00 -8.22
N LYS A 287 20.23 8.35 -9.30
CA LYS A 287 21.70 8.40 -9.28
C LYS A 287 22.24 9.39 -8.24
N LYS A 288 21.62 10.56 -8.09
CA LYS A 288 21.98 11.52 -7.04
C LYS A 288 21.78 10.92 -5.64
N ASN A 289 20.66 10.25 -5.39
CA ASN A 289 20.38 9.61 -4.11
C ASN A 289 21.38 8.47 -3.82
N MET A 290 21.75 7.66 -4.83
CA MET A 290 22.79 6.63 -4.70
C MET A 290 24.13 7.25 -4.28
N ASN A 291 24.54 8.37 -4.88
CA ASN A 291 25.77 9.08 -4.49
C ASN A 291 25.69 9.65 -3.08
N LEU A 292 24.54 10.21 -2.69
CA LEU A 292 24.31 10.69 -1.32
C LEU A 292 24.42 9.56 -0.29
N SER A 293 23.81 8.40 -0.58
CA SER A 293 23.87 7.19 0.26
C SER A 293 25.30 6.68 0.39
N LEU A 294 26.07 6.62 -0.71
CA LEU A 294 27.46 6.20 -0.69
C LEU A 294 28.35 7.11 0.17
N ASN A 295 28.19 8.43 0.05
CA ASN A 295 28.93 9.40 0.86
C ASN A 295 28.54 9.31 2.33
N PHE A 296 27.25 9.17 2.62
CA PHE A 296 26.76 8.99 3.98
C PHE A 296 27.30 7.70 4.61
N LYS A 297 27.32 6.58 3.87
CA LYS A 297 27.93 5.33 4.32
C LYS A 297 29.41 5.50 4.70
N LYS A 298 30.19 6.26 3.93
CA LYS A 298 31.62 6.53 4.24
C LYS A 298 31.76 7.26 5.58
N GLU A 299 30.86 8.19 5.88
CA GLU A 299 30.83 8.90 7.15
C GLU A 299 30.45 7.97 8.31
N CYS A 300 29.44 7.11 8.13
CA CYS A 300 29.09 6.07 9.10
C CYS A 300 30.29 5.14 9.39
N LYS A 301 30.99 4.65 8.35
CA LYS A 301 32.19 3.81 8.51
C LYS A 301 33.33 4.52 9.26
N LYS A 302 33.46 5.84 9.07
CA LYS A 302 34.43 6.65 9.83
C LYS A 302 34.07 6.66 11.31
N VAL A 303 32.81 6.89 11.67
CA VAL A 303 32.35 6.88 13.07
C VAL A 303 32.45 5.47 13.67
N GLN A 304 32.05 4.43 12.95
CA GLN A 304 32.20 3.03 13.37
C GLN A 304 33.66 2.72 13.75
N LYS A 305 34.62 3.12 12.90
CA LYS A 305 36.06 2.95 13.19
C LYS A 305 36.51 3.71 14.44
N GLN A 306 35.95 4.89 14.69
CA GLN A 306 36.24 5.65 15.91
C GLN A 306 35.74 4.92 17.16
N ILE A 307 34.56 4.29 17.09
CA ILE A 307 33.99 3.50 18.19
C ILE A 307 34.81 2.23 18.42
N HIS A 308 35.13 1.47 17.37
CA HIS A 308 36.00 0.28 17.47
C HIS A 308 37.40 0.58 18.05
N ASN A 309 37.96 1.76 17.76
CA ASN A 309 39.25 2.15 18.32
C ASN A 309 39.18 2.44 19.83
N LEU A 310 38.02 2.87 20.35
CA LEU A 310 37.80 3.00 21.80
C LEU A 310 37.90 1.65 22.49
N THR A 311 37.23 0.63 21.95
CA THR A 311 37.17 -0.71 22.56
C THR A 311 38.53 -1.41 22.57
N HIS A 312 39.45 -1.00 21.69
CA HIS A 312 40.80 -1.58 21.57
C HIS A 312 41.91 -0.69 22.18
N GLY A 313 41.56 0.39 22.90
CA GLY A 313 42.54 1.27 23.55
C GLY A 313 43.48 2.03 22.60
N LYS A 314 43.12 2.13 21.31
CA LYS A 314 43.94 2.77 20.25
C LYS A 314 43.43 4.15 19.84
N ASN A 315 42.60 4.77 20.68
CA ASN A 315 41.80 5.89 20.25
C ASN A 315 42.51 7.24 20.39
N LYS A 316 42.31 8.10 19.39
CA LYS A 316 42.84 9.48 19.37
C LYS A 316 41.80 10.55 19.76
N LEU A 317 40.55 10.14 19.95
CA LEU A 317 39.41 11.02 20.22
C LEU A 317 38.81 10.74 21.59
N SER A 318 38.28 11.78 22.24
CA SER A 318 37.51 11.62 23.49
C SER A 318 36.13 11.01 23.21
N LEU A 319 35.49 10.49 24.26
CA LEU A 319 34.11 9.98 24.18
C LEU A 319 33.14 11.07 23.71
N GLU A 320 33.32 12.31 24.18
CA GLU A 320 32.50 13.45 23.79
C GLU A 320 32.65 13.77 22.31
N GLN A 321 33.87 13.72 21.77
CA GLN A 321 34.12 13.96 20.35
C GLN A 321 33.49 12.87 19.46
N ILE A 322 33.49 11.62 19.93
CA ILE A 322 32.82 10.52 19.22
C ILE A 322 31.31 10.69 19.29
N ASN A 323 30.77 11.04 20.46
CA ASN A 323 29.34 11.33 20.61
C ASN A 323 28.89 12.47 19.69
N GLN A 324 29.67 13.56 19.60
CA GLN A 324 29.38 14.64 18.64
C GLN A 324 29.39 14.17 17.18
N ASN A 325 30.22 13.19 16.83
CA ASN A 325 30.20 12.63 15.47
C ASN A 325 29.00 11.73 15.23
N ILE A 326 28.54 10.99 16.25
CA ILE A 326 27.29 10.23 16.21
C ILE A 326 26.10 11.19 16.01
N ASP A 327 26.06 12.30 16.76
CA ASP A 327 25.01 13.31 16.63
C ASP A 327 24.99 13.92 15.22
N LYS A 328 26.15 14.22 14.63
CA LYS A 328 26.23 14.67 13.23
C LYS A 328 25.63 13.65 12.24
N ILE A 329 25.82 12.35 12.45
CA ILE A 329 25.21 11.30 11.62
C ILE A 329 23.68 11.35 11.74
N LYS A 330 23.15 11.48 12.96
CA LYS A 330 21.71 11.57 13.24
C LYS A 330 21.09 12.84 12.65
N GLU A 331 21.69 14.00 12.88
CA GLU A 331 21.27 15.28 12.30
C GLU A 331 21.23 15.23 10.78
N LYS A 332 22.23 14.58 10.18
CA LYS A 332 22.30 14.40 8.73
C LYS A 332 21.15 13.54 8.21
N LEU A 333 20.80 12.44 8.88
CA LEU A 333 19.64 11.62 8.54
C LEU A 333 18.31 12.37 8.66
N SER A 334 18.21 13.31 9.60
CA SER A 334 17.04 14.17 9.77
C SER A 334 16.86 15.20 8.64
N ASN A 335 17.89 15.45 7.84
CA ASN A 335 17.79 16.38 6.72
C ASN A 335 16.92 15.79 5.59
N LYS A 336 16.00 16.59 5.05
CA LYS A 336 15.09 16.22 3.95
C LYS A 336 15.80 15.60 2.73
N LYS A 337 17.07 15.95 2.46
CA LYS A 337 17.84 15.35 1.35
C LYS A 337 18.11 13.85 1.52
N TYR A 338 18.02 13.32 2.74
CA TYR A 338 18.20 11.91 3.08
C TYR A 338 16.88 11.19 3.36
N LEU A 339 15.73 11.85 3.12
CA LEU A 339 14.40 11.28 3.36
C LEU A 339 14.22 9.90 2.67
N PHE A 340 14.79 9.70 1.48
CA PHE A 340 14.73 8.42 0.77
C PHE A 340 15.35 7.23 1.54
N LEU A 341 16.26 7.49 2.49
CA LEU A 341 16.84 6.45 3.34
C LEU A 341 15.89 6.01 4.45
N GLN A 342 14.93 6.84 4.84
CA GLN A 342 13.98 6.49 5.91
C GLN A 342 13.09 5.29 5.53
N GLU A 343 12.93 4.99 4.25
CA GLU A 343 12.18 3.82 3.82
C GLU A 343 12.83 2.50 4.26
N ILE A 344 14.17 2.44 4.28
CA ILE A 344 14.91 1.25 4.73
C ILE A 344 15.38 1.39 6.18
N LEU A 345 15.72 2.60 6.63
CA LEU A 345 16.32 2.84 7.94
C LEU A 345 15.27 3.11 9.02
N GLY A 346 14.06 3.57 8.65
CA GLY A 346 13.05 4.05 9.59
C GLY A 346 12.71 3.04 10.71
N PRO A 347 12.34 1.79 10.38
CA PRO A 347 12.05 0.77 11.38
C PRO A 347 13.24 0.47 12.31
N THR A 348 14.44 0.34 11.75
CA THR A 348 15.67 0.12 12.51
C THR A 348 15.97 1.30 13.44
N LEU A 349 15.90 2.53 12.93
CA LEU A 349 16.12 3.74 13.74
C LEU A 349 15.12 3.82 14.90
N HIS A 350 13.86 3.46 14.67
CA HIS A 350 12.84 3.45 15.72
C HIS A 350 13.13 2.37 16.77
N HIS A 351 13.44 1.15 16.34
CA HIS A 351 13.78 0.04 17.23
C HIS A 351 15.00 0.36 18.11
N GLU A 352 16.06 0.86 17.51
CA GLU A 352 17.31 1.23 18.20
C GLU A 352 17.06 2.38 19.18
N GLN A 353 16.24 3.38 18.82
CA GLN A 353 15.83 4.43 19.75
C GLN A 353 15.06 3.88 20.96
N SER A 354 14.18 2.89 20.76
CA SER A 354 13.49 2.23 21.87
C SER A 354 14.46 1.51 22.80
N ILE A 355 15.48 0.82 22.26
CA ILE A 355 16.53 0.15 23.05
C ILE A 355 17.38 1.17 23.84
N LEU A 356 17.66 2.35 23.26
CA LEU A 356 18.46 3.39 23.89
C LEU A 356 17.72 4.20 24.97
N THR A 357 16.39 4.07 25.04
CA THR A 357 15.55 4.90 25.94
C THR A 357 15.93 4.75 27.42
N PRO A 358 16.16 3.55 27.99
CA PRO A 358 16.59 3.41 29.37
C PRO A 358 17.95 4.07 29.66
N LEU A 359 18.89 4.01 28.71
CA LEU A 359 20.18 4.70 28.84
C LEU A 359 20.00 6.21 28.86
N TYR A 360 19.13 6.74 28.00
CA TYR A 360 18.83 8.17 27.95
C TYR A 360 18.28 8.69 29.28
N LEU A 361 17.38 7.94 29.92
CA LEU A 361 16.70 8.29 31.16
C LEU A 361 17.51 8.03 32.44
N LYS A 362 18.68 7.39 32.34
CA LYS A 362 19.52 7.10 33.52
C LYS A 362 20.00 8.40 34.18
N ASP A 363 19.75 8.55 35.48
CA ASP A 363 20.21 9.69 36.28
C ASP A 363 21.74 9.78 36.31
N ILE A 364 22.26 11.01 36.37
CA ILE A 364 23.69 11.30 36.51
C ILE A 364 23.88 11.96 37.87
N LYS A 365 24.53 11.28 38.82
CA LYS A 365 24.75 11.80 40.18
C LYS A 365 26.11 12.45 40.35
N ASP A 366 27.09 11.99 39.59
CA ASP A 366 28.46 12.47 39.60
C ASP A 366 29.12 12.35 38.21
N GLU A 367 30.38 12.79 38.10
CA GLU A 367 31.13 12.71 36.84
C GLU A 367 31.47 11.28 36.43
N SER A 368 31.56 10.33 37.36
CA SER A 368 31.78 8.90 37.05
C SER A 368 30.55 8.32 36.34
N ASP A 369 29.36 8.58 36.87
CA ASP A 369 28.08 8.21 36.27
C ASP A 369 27.95 8.79 34.86
N LYS A 370 28.34 10.06 34.67
CA LYS A 370 28.33 10.73 33.38
C LYS A 370 29.25 10.05 32.37
N GLN A 371 30.49 9.74 32.77
CA GLN A 371 31.45 9.06 31.91
C GLN A 371 31.00 7.63 31.57
N ASN A 372 30.48 6.88 32.55
CA ASN A 372 29.94 5.54 32.34
C ASN A 372 28.71 5.55 31.41
N LYS A 373 27.80 6.52 31.59
CA LYS A 373 26.64 6.70 30.72
C LYS A 373 27.07 7.06 29.30
N LEU A 374 28.04 7.95 29.13
CA LEU A 374 28.56 8.33 27.82
C LEU A 374 29.25 7.16 27.11
N PHE A 375 30.03 6.36 27.84
CA PHE A 375 30.63 5.15 27.30
C PHE A 375 29.57 4.15 26.82
N ALA A 376 28.57 3.85 27.67
CA ALA A 376 27.46 2.95 27.31
C ALA A 376 26.65 3.49 26.12
N TRP A 377 26.43 4.81 26.07
CA TRP A 377 25.75 5.48 24.96
C TRP A 377 26.50 5.32 23.64
N VAL A 378 27.81 5.59 23.62
CA VAL A 378 28.66 5.44 22.44
C VAL A 378 28.70 3.98 21.98
N TYR A 379 28.83 3.03 22.92
CA TYR A 379 28.85 1.61 22.62
C TYR A 379 27.52 1.11 22.04
N ALA A 380 26.38 1.53 22.61
CA ALA A 380 25.08 1.16 22.09
C ALA A 380 24.82 1.70 20.66
N HIS A 381 25.44 2.83 20.29
CA HIS A 381 25.37 3.35 18.92
C HIS A 381 26.27 2.61 17.92
N GLU A 382 27.16 1.72 18.37
CA GLU A 382 27.95 0.87 17.49
C GLU A 382 27.06 -0.02 16.63
N ALA A 383 26.15 -0.77 17.27
CA ALA A 383 25.19 -1.66 16.61
C ALA A 383 24.28 -0.89 15.64
N LEU A 384 23.77 0.27 16.07
CA LEU A 384 22.97 1.14 15.19
C LEU A 384 23.76 1.56 13.94
N ILE A 385 25.02 1.99 14.09
CA ILE A 385 25.84 2.43 12.95
C ILE A 385 26.16 1.25 12.02
N GLU A 386 26.44 0.07 12.57
CA GLU A 386 26.64 -1.16 11.80
C GLU A 386 25.39 -1.51 10.99
N ASN A 387 24.22 -1.56 11.63
CA ASN A 387 22.93 -1.79 10.98
C ASN A 387 22.65 -0.77 9.87
N ILE A 388 22.93 0.52 10.10
CA ILE A 388 22.83 1.55 9.05
C ILE A 388 23.75 1.20 7.87
N ILE A 389 25.02 0.88 8.11
CA ILE A 389 25.98 0.56 7.05
C ILE A 389 25.50 -0.63 6.22
N GLU A 390 25.06 -1.71 6.86
CA GLU A 390 24.58 -2.92 6.19
C GLU A 390 23.35 -2.64 5.33
N LEU A 391 22.35 -1.94 5.87
CA LEU A 391 21.13 -1.58 5.13
C LEU A 391 21.43 -0.68 3.93
N LEU A 392 22.36 0.28 4.07
CA LEU A 392 22.82 1.09 2.94
C LEU A 392 23.50 0.24 1.86
N GLU A 393 24.24 -0.80 2.23
CA GLU A 393 24.88 -1.72 1.28
C GLU A 393 23.87 -2.60 0.56
N VAL A 394 22.87 -3.11 1.27
CA VAL A 394 21.74 -3.85 0.69
C VAL A 394 20.99 -2.97 -0.30
N GLN A 395 20.65 -1.73 0.08
CA GLN A 395 19.95 -0.79 -0.80
C GLN A 395 20.77 -0.44 -2.04
N ASP A 396 22.07 -0.15 -1.91
CA ASP A 396 22.94 0.15 -3.05
C ASP A 396 23.00 -1.02 -4.05
N LYS A 397 23.21 -2.25 -3.56
CA LYS A 397 23.19 -3.46 -4.39
C LYS A 397 21.85 -3.62 -5.12
N ARG A 398 20.73 -3.42 -4.42
CA ARG A 398 19.39 -3.54 -5.02
C ARG A 398 19.09 -2.43 -6.02
N LEU A 399 19.42 -1.18 -5.74
CA LEU A 399 19.17 -0.04 -6.64
C LEU A 399 19.98 -0.14 -7.93
N LYS A 400 21.22 -0.65 -7.88
CA LYS A 400 22.04 -0.90 -9.08
C LYS A 400 21.37 -1.83 -10.07
N ILE A 401 20.61 -2.82 -9.59
CA ILE A 401 19.86 -3.77 -10.43
C ILE A 401 18.52 -3.15 -10.83
N ALA A 402 17.78 -2.58 -9.88
CA ALA A 402 16.43 -2.08 -10.08
C ALA A 402 16.34 -0.86 -11.01
N ILE A 403 17.43 -0.10 -11.18
CA ILE A 403 17.48 1.06 -12.09
C ILE A 403 17.66 0.66 -13.56
N LEU A 404 18.17 -0.55 -13.85
CA LEU A 404 18.53 -0.98 -15.22
C LEU A 404 17.36 -0.87 -16.20
N PRO A 405 16.12 -1.30 -15.90
CA PRO A 405 15.03 -1.17 -16.86
C PRO A 405 14.72 0.28 -17.25
N LEU A 406 14.91 1.24 -16.33
CA LEU A 406 14.77 2.66 -16.64
C LEU A 406 15.94 3.17 -17.48
N GLN A 407 17.17 2.70 -17.20
CA GLN A 407 18.34 3.01 -17.99
C GLN A 407 18.18 2.51 -19.43
N ASP A 408 17.85 1.23 -19.62
CA ASP A 408 17.62 0.62 -20.93
C ASP A 408 16.54 1.37 -21.72
N PHE A 409 15.46 1.78 -21.03
CA PHE A 409 14.40 2.59 -21.63
C PHE A 409 14.93 3.92 -22.17
N LEU A 410 15.81 4.61 -21.44
CA LEU A 410 16.39 5.90 -21.85
C LEU A 410 17.45 5.75 -22.94
N GLU A 411 18.31 4.73 -22.86
CA GLU A 411 19.33 4.42 -23.88
C GLU A 411 18.68 4.06 -25.22
N LYS A 412 17.64 3.21 -25.21
CA LYS A 412 16.84 2.91 -26.42
C LYS A 412 16.19 4.15 -27.03
N LYS A 413 16.00 5.21 -26.25
CA LYS A 413 15.46 6.51 -26.69
C LYS A 413 16.54 7.57 -26.91
N LYS A 414 17.83 7.21 -26.84
CA LYS A 414 19.00 8.10 -27.03
C LYS A 414 18.97 9.32 -26.11
N ALA A 415 18.54 9.12 -24.85
CA ALA A 415 18.40 10.17 -23.84
C ALA A 415 19.43 10.10 -22.70
N LEU A 416 20.14 8.97 -22.61
CA LEU A 416 21.40 8.76 -21.91
C LEU A 416 22.43 8.41 -22.97
#